data_AF-A0A9E0IQF5-F1
#
_entry.id   AF-A0A9E0IQF5-F1
#
_cell.length_a   1.000
_cell.length_b   1.000
_cell.length_c   1.000
_cell.angle_alpha   90.00
_cell.angle_beta   90.00
_cell.angle_gamma   90.00
#
_symmetry.space_group_name_H-M   'P 1'
#
loop_
_entity.id
_entity.type
_entity.pdbx_description
1 polymer ?
#
loop_
_entity_poly.entity_id
_entity_poly.type
_entity_poly.pdbx_seq_one_letter_code
_entity_poly.pdbx_strand_id
1 'polypeptide(L)'
;MRTSLLASFLLLAAACGDNGDTNTVDARPRPDGRPPSVDADPNAPDADPSAPDAPAGTPDAPAGNPDAPPTSGPSPLIISEVRNNGAEEFVEIYNPNAAAVDLRNYYLSDAPSFWMLPGHPTTPIVLDASDFLERFPAGASIPAGGVITIAMNGPGFTTRYAADPTYSTDELAGTTVAMETTVMSGGANPNPGITNGGEVVILFYWDGASDRVQDVDIVLAGPAATSAANRLPAAGMNYRMAVDGPDADAVATAYAPDALTLQPMAAALVDADPLFPSYKRLTRDGAASEVQTGGNGIAGNDETSEQQLMTWDGGTTAGTPGAVPTTLSTP
;
A
#
# COMPACT_ATOMS: atom_id res chain seq x y z
N MET A 1 -70.95 19.84 -15.12
CA MET A 1 -71.56 19.21 -16.31
C MET A 1 -70.45 18.89 -17.30
N ARG A 2 -70.34 17.62 -17.71
CA ARG A 2 -69.97 17.12 -19.07
C ARG A 2 -68.58 17.50 -19.64
N THR A 3 -67.73 16.67 -20.25
CA THR A 3 -67.60 15.21 -20.52
C THR A 3 -66.36 15.05 -21.45
N SER A 4 -65.49 14.05 -21.21
CA SER A 4 -64.94 13.04 -22.18
C SER A 4 -64.11 13.48 -23.42
N LEU A 5 -63.15 12.72 -24.01
CA LEU A 5 -62.46 11.44 -23.77
C LEU A 5 -61.37 11.24 -24.87
N LEU A 6 -60.35 10.42 -24.58
CA LEU A 6 -59.69 9.39 -25.43
C LEU A 6 -58.66 9.71 -26.55
N ALA A 7 -57.50 9.04 -26.46
CA ALA A 7 -56.79 8.24 -27.50
C ALA A 7 -55.35 7.95 -27.02
N SER A 8 -54.61 6.86 -27.32
CA SER A 8 -54.82 5.53 -27.89
C SER A 8 -53.48 4.77 -27.70
N PHE A 9 -53.52 3.47 -27.40
CA PHE A 9 -52.37 2.55 -27.40
C PHE A 9 -52.14 1.98 -28.81
N LEU A 10 -50.88 1.79 -29.24
CA LEU A 10 -50.54 1.01 -30.43
C LEU A 10 -49.35 0.07 -30.16
N LEU A 11 -49.53 -1.17 -30.60
CA LEU A 11 -48.66 -2.35 -30.52
C LEU A 11 -47.92 -2.53 -31.85
N LEU A 12 -46.68 -3.03 -31.87
CA LEU A 12 -46.16 -3.77 -33.04
C LEU A 12 -45.05 -4.77 -32.66
N ALA A 13 -45.07 -5.92 -33.33
CA ALA A 13 -44.27 -7.10 -33.09
C ALA A 13 -43.38 -7.47 -34.29
N ALA A 14 -42.42 -8.38 -34.02
CA ALA A 14 -41.93 -9.51 -34.85
C ALA A 14 -40.54 -9.44 -35.55
N ALA A 15 -39.66 -10.36 -35.07
CA ALA A 15 -38.98 -11.46 -35.78
C ALA A 15 -37.63 -11.26 -36.52
N CYS A 16 -36.62 -12.05 -36.09
CA CYS A 16 -35.76 -13.03 -36.81
C CYS A 16 -34.51 -13.32 -35.92
N GLY A 17 -33.85 -14.48 -35.86
CA GLY A 17 -33.95 -15.74 -36.58
C GLY A 17 -33.16 -16.84 -35.84
N ASP A 18 -33.42 -18.07 -36.27
CA ASP A 18 -32.85 -19.35 -35.87
C ASP A 18 -31.49 -19.61 -36.56
N ASN A 19 -30.56 -20.28 -35.88
CA ASN A 19 -29.55 -21.15 -36.49
C ASN A 19 -29.04 -22.12 -35.42
N GLY A 20 -29.34 -23.40 -35.65
CA GLY A 20 -29.17 -24.47 -34.69
C GLY A 20 -27.74 -24.95 -34.50
N ASP A 21 -27.56 -25.68 -33.41
CA ASP A 21 -26.67 -26.82 -33.35
C ASP A 21 -27.37 -27.93 -32.55
N THR A 22 -27.55 -29.05 -33.23
CA THR A 22 -28.10 -30.28 -32.67
C THR A 22 -27.05 -30.95 -31.80
N ASN A 23 -27.08 -30.73 -30.49
CA ASN A 23 -26.47 -31.66 -29.55
C ASN A 23 -27.57 -32.33 -28.72
N THR A 24 -27.92 -33.53 -29.16
CA THR A 24 -28.82 -34.42 -28.42
C THR A 24 -28.23 -34.71 -27.05
N VAL A 25 -28.82 -34.16 -25.99
CA VAL A 25 -28.55 -34.59 -24.62
C VAL A 25 -28.83 -36.09 -24.48
N ASP A 26 -27.77 -36.88 -24.22
CA ASP A 26 -27.86 -38.29 -23.82
C ASP A 26 -28.54 -38.34 -22.44
N ALA A 27 -29.87 -38.39 -22.45
CA ALA A 27 -30.70 -38.60 -21.27
C ALA A 27 -30.67 -40.09 -20.89
N ARG A 28 -29.53 -40.57 -20.40
CA ARG A 28 -29.47 -41.82 -19.63
C ARG A 28 -29.54 -41.52 -18.13
N PRO A 29 -30.54 -42.04 -17.40
CA PRO A 29 -30.63 -41.88 -15.95
C PRO A 29 -29.40 -42.48 -15.25
N ARG A 30 -28.79 -41.73 -14.33
CA ARG A 30 -27.77 -42.27 -13.41
C ARG A 30 -28.43 -43.24 -12.41
N PRO A 31 -27.80 -44.37 -12.05
CA PRO A 31 -28.38 -45.36 -11.14
C PRO A 31 -28.60 -44.89 -9.69
N ASP A 32 -28.20 -43.68 -9.32
CA ASP A 32 -28.11 -43.18 -7.95
C ASP A 32 -29.24 -42.21 -7.54
N GLY A 33 -30.22 -41.94 -8.43
CA GLY A 33 -31.44 -41.20 -8.07
C GLY A 33 -31.24 -39.72 -7.72
N ARG A 34 -30.07 -39.14 -8.04
CA ARG A 34 -29.84 -37.69 -7.89
C ARG A 34 -30.42 -36.96 -9.10
N PRO A 35 -31.13 -35.82 -8.93
CA PRO A 35 -31.56 -35.01 -10.06
C PRO A 35 -30.34 -34.57 -10.89
N PRO A 36 -30.46 -34.44 -12.23
CA PRO A 36 -29.36 -33.94 -13.04
C PRO A 36 -28.98 -32.55 -12.52
N SER A 37 -27.70 -32.36 -12.20
CA SER A 37 -27.15 -31.02 -11.99
C SER A 37 -27.41 -30.24 -13.27
N VAL A 38 -28.17 -29.15 -13.16
CA VAL A 38 -28.22 -28.14 -14.22
C VAL A 38 -26.78 -27.68 -14.41
N ASP A 39 -26.22 -28.08 -15.55
CA ASP A 39 -24.99 -27.53 -16.09
C ASP A 39 -25.18 -26.02 -16.17
N ALA A 40 -24.47 -25.30 -15.30
CA ALA A 40 -24.53 -23.85 -15.21
C ALA A 40 -23.71 -23.31 -16.37
N ASP A 41 -24.40 -23.07 -17.50
CA ASP A 41 -23.93 -22.35 -18.68
C ASP A 41 -22.45 -22.58 -19.06
N PRO A 42 -22.13 -23.55 -19.94
CA PRO A 42 -20.77 -23.74 -20.45
C PRO A 42 -20.22 -22.56 -21.26
N ASN A 43 -20.97 -21.45 -21.37
CA ASN A 43 -20.53 -20.20 -21.99
C ASN A 43 -20.31 -19.05 -20.99
N ALA A 44 -20.32 -19.31 -19.68
CA ALA A 44 -19.94 -18.30 -18.69
C ALA A 44 -18.48 -17.85 -18.96
N PRO A 45 -18.23 -16.55 -19.19
CA PRO A 45 -16.88 -16.09 -19.53
C PRO A 45 -15.98 -16.16 -18.28
N ASP A 46 -14.98 -17.04 -18.32
CA ASP A 46 -13.84 -16.95 -17.41
C ASP A 46 -13.11 -15.62 -17.61
N ALA A 47 -12.80 -14.93 -16.51
CA ALA A 47 -12.11 -13.63 -16.56
C ALA A 47 -10.65 -13.74 -17.06
N ASP A 48 -10.11 -14.97 -17.14
CA ASP A 48 -8.80 -15.26 -17.71
C ASP A 48 -8.84 -16.57 -18.54
N PRO A 49 -8.76 -16.50 -19.88
CA PRO A 49 -8.73 -17.68 -20.76
C PRO A 49 -7.51 -18.60 -20.54
N SER A 50 -6.57 -18.20 -19.68
CA SER A 50 -5.31 -18.88 -19.38
C SER A 50 -5.31 -19.61 -18.03
N ALA A 51 -6.35 -19.42 -17.22
CA ALA A 51 -6.42 -20.02 -15.89
C ALA A 51 -6.59 -21.56 -15.99
N PRO A 52 -5.83 -22.36 -15.24
CA PRO A 52 -6.06 -23.80 -15.17
C PRO A 52 -7.39 -24.09 -14.47
N ASP A 53 -8.24 -24.91 -15.11
CA ASP A 53 -9.47 -25.41 -14.50
C ASP A 53 -9.20 -26.08 -13.14
N ALA A 54 -10.11 -25.90 -12.19
CA ALA A 54 -10.05 -26.59 -10.91
C ALA A 54 -10.13 -28.12 -11.11
N PRO A 55 -9.43 -28.93 -10.29
CA PRO A 55 -9.52 -30.38 -10.35
C PRO A 55 -10.96 -30.87 -10.14
N ALA A 56 -11.42 -31.80 -10.97
CA ALA A 56 -12.77 -32.36 -10.88
C ALA A 56 -13.09 -32.89 -9.47
N GLY A 57 -14.04 -32.26 -8.78
CA GLY A 57 -14.53 -32.69 -7.47
C GLY A 57 -14.51 -31.64 -6.35
N THR A 58 -14.01 -30.43 -6.62
CA THR A 58 -14.20 -29.29 -5.71
C THR A 58 -15.66 -28.81 -5.79
N PRO A 59 -16.37 -28.62 -4.65
CA PRO A 59 -17.66 -27.95 -4.67
C PRO A 59 -17.49 -26.51 -5.18
N ASP A 60 -18.22 -26.13 -6.23
CA ASP A 60 -18.28 -24.76 -6.71
C ASP A 60 -18.81 -23.84 -5.60
N ALA A 61 -18.28 -22.61 -5.53
CA ALA A 61 -18.82 -21.59 -4.66
C ALA A 61 -20.30 -21.31 -5.02
N PRO A 62 -21.16 -20.99 -4.05
CA PRO A 62 -22.55 -20.63 -4.34
C PRO A 62 -22.62 -19.47 -5.34
N ALA A 63 -23.45 -19.62 -6.38
CA ALA A 63 -23.64 -18.61 -7.40
C ALA A 63 -24.04 -17.26 -6.79
N GLY A 64 -23.22 -16.22 -7.01
CA GLY A 64 -23.48 -14.85 -6.56
C GLY A 64 -22.30 -14.12 -5.91
N ASN A 65 -21.16 -14.78 -5.70
CA ASN A 65 -19.93 -14.11 -5.31
C ASN A 65 -18.96 -14.17 -6.50
N PRO A 66 -18.53 -13.05 -7.10
CA PRO A 66 -17.28 -13.08 -7.86
C PRO A 66 -16.23 -13.65 -6.93
N ASP A 67 -15.45 -14.63 -7.38
CA ASP A 67 -14.29 -15.08 -6.62
C ASP A 67 -13.50 -13.84 -6.23
N ALA A 68 -13.39 -13.59 -4.92
CA ALA A 68 -12.54 -12.53 -4.43
C ALA A 68 -11.16 -12.76 -5.06
N PRO A 69 -10.53 -11.74 -5.68
CA PRO A 69 -9.17 -11.90 -6.16
C PRO A 69 -8.35 -12.47 -5.00
N PRO A 70 -7.46 -13.45 -5.25
CA PRO A 70 -6.73 -14.11 -4.18
C PRO A 70 -6.05 -13.02 -3.34
N THR A 71 -6.52 -12.85 -2.11
CA THR A 71 -5.92 -11.94 -1.14
C THR A 71 -4.64 -12.61 -0.68
N SER A 72 -3.59 -12.54 -1.49
CA SER A 72 -2.25 -12.73 -0.95
C SER A 72 -2.10 -11.67 0.13
N GLY A 73 -1.76 -12.08 1.36
CA GLY A 73 -1.43 -11.13 2.42
C GLY A 73 -0.33 -10.15 1.98
N PRO A 74 -0.06 -9.12 2.80
CA PRO A 74 0.92 -8.11 2.43
C PRO A 74 2.28 -8.73 2.11
N SER A 75 2.87 -8.29 1.00
CA SER A 75 4.24 -8.62 0.61
C SER A 75 5.23 -7.63 1.25
N PRO A 76 6.41 -8.08 1.68
CA PRO A 76 7.43 -7.18 2.21
C PRO A 76 7.93 -6.22 1.13
N LEU A 77 8.10 -4.94 1.48
CA LEU A 77 8.74 -3.91 0.66
C LEU A 77 9.74 -3.17 1.55
N ILE A 78 10.70 -2.49 0.95
CA ILE A 78 11.81 -1.89 1.71
C ILE A 78 11.96 -0.44 1.27
N ILE A 79 12.07 0.49 2.21
CA ILE A 79 12.51 1.86 1.95
C ILE A 79 14.01 1.80 1.67
N SER A 80 14.42 2.12 0.44
CA SER A 80 15.81 1.96 -0.02
C SER A 80 16.62 3.25 0.03
N GLU A 81 15.97 4.40 -0.12
CA GLU A 81 16.65 5.69 -0.17
C GLU A 81 15.72 6.80 0.36
N VAL A 82 16.27 7.71 1.16
CA VAL A 82 15.54 8.88 1.65
C VAL A 82 16.40 10.14 1.54
N ARG A 83 15.82 11.19 0.97
CA ARG A 83 16.33 12.55 1.08
C ARG A 83 15.30 13.41 1.79
N ASN A 84 15.67 13.93 2.95
CA ASN A 84 14.82 14.76 3.83
C ASN A 84 15.33 16.22 3.90
N ASN A 85 15.88 16.72 2.80
CA ASN A 85 16.40 18.09 2.76
C ASN A 85 16.34 18.66 1.34
N GLY A 86 15.74 19.83 1.20
CA GLY A 86 15.66 20.58 -0.04
C GLY A 86 14.28 20.48 -0.71
N ALA A 87 14.15 21.06 -1.91
CA ALA A 87 12.90 20.96 -2.67
C ALA A 87 12.75 19.60 -3.38
N GLU A 88 13.81 18.82 -3.44
CA GLU A 88 13.91 17.53 -4.09
C GLU A 88 13.67 16.35 -3.13
N GLU A 89 13.10 16.60 -1.96
CA GLU A 89 12.80 15.57 -0.95
C GLU A 89 12.02 14.39 -1.56
N PHE A 90 12.47 13.18 -1.23
CA PHE A 90 11.85 11.96 -1.71
C PHE A 90 12.10 10.76 -0.81
N VAL A 91 11.23 9.77 -0.99
CA VAL A 91 11.36 8.41 -0.47
C VAL A 91 11.41 7.45 -1.67
N GLU A 92 12.35 6.52 -1.67
CA GLU A 92 12.41 5.42 -2.63
C GLU A 92 12.02 4.12 -1.94
N ILE A 93 11.20 3.32 -2.61
CA ILE A 93 10.80 1.98 -2.17
C ILE A 93 11.31 0.96 -3.18
N TYR A 94 11.90 -0.11 -2.68
CA TYR A 94 12.37 -1.28 -3.40
C TYR A 94 11.46 -2.49 -3.16
N ASN A 95 11.18 -3.24 -4.23
CA ASN A 95 10.47 -4.51 -4.15
C ASN A 95 11.46 -5.69 -4.19
N PRO A 96 11.75 -6.33 -3.04
CA PRO A 96 12.65 -7.49 -2.97
C PRO A 96 12.03 -8.79 -3.50
N ASN A 97 10.73 -8.81 -3.81
CA ASN A 97 9.99 -10.02 -4.17
C ASN A 97 10.25 -10.43 -5.62
N ALA A 98 10.03 -11.72 -5.90
CA ALA A 98 10.12 -12.28 -7.25
C ALA A 98 8.92 -11.93 -8.15
N ALA A 99 7.88 -11.30 -7.58
CA ALA A 99 6.68 -10.87 -8.27
C ALA A 99 6.46 -9.36 -8.09
N ALA A 100 5.70 -8.77 -9.02
CA ALA A 100 5.21 -7.41 -8.83
C ALA A 100 4.27 -7.35 -7.62
N VAL A 101 4.30 -6.25 -6.89
CA VAL A 101 3.42 -6.00 -5.73
C VAL A 101 2.40 -4.93 -6.11
N ASP A 102 1.13 -5.23 -5.88
CA ASP A 102 0.06 -4.23 -5.93
C ASP A 102 0.13 -3.36 -4.67
N LEU A 103 0.12 -2.03 -4.87
CA LEU A 103 0.37 -1.08 -3.79
C LEU A 103 -0.93 -0.52 -3.20
N ARG A 104 -2.11 -0.95 -3.65
CA ARG A 104 -3.38 -0.29 -3.32
C ARG A 104 -3.63 -0.16 -1.83
N ASN A 105 -3.22 -1.17 -1.06
CA ASN A 105 -3.41 -1.24 0.39
C ASN A 105 -2.15 -0.87 1.17
N TYR A 106 -1.16 -0.28 0.50
CA TYR A 106 0.02 0.29 1.13
C TYR A 106 -0.15 1.79 1.30
N TYR A 107 0.46 2.30 2.36
CA TYR A 107 0.38 3.68 2.79
C TYR A 107 1.77 4.18 3.17
N LEU A 108 2.00 5.47 2.94
CA LEU A 108 3.19 6.19 3.35
C LEU A 108 2.80 7.31 4.29
N SER A 109 3.56 7.47 5.36
CA SER A 109 3.35 8.54 6.35
C SER A 109 4.67 8.90 7.02
N ASP A 110 4.74 10.10 7.55
CA ASP A 110 5.76 10.55 8.50
C ASP A 110 5.21 10.78 9.92
N ALA A 111 3.91 10.54 10.11
CA ALA A 111 3.24 10.78 11.37
C ALA A 111 3.28 9.55 12.29
N PRO A 112 3.81 9.62 13.52
CA PRO A 112 3.81 8.53 14.49
C PRO A 112 2.41 8.05 14.91
N SER A 113 1.36 8.79 14.54
CA SER A 113 -0.04 8.46 14.79
C SER A 113 -0.67 7.54 13.74
N PHE A 114 0.06 7.13 12.69
CA PHE A 114 -0.48 6.32 11.58
C PHE A 114 -1.22 5.04 12.00
N TRP A 115 -0.80 4.40 13.10
CA TRP A 115 -1.45 3.20 13.66
C TRP A 115 -2.90 3.43 14.08
N MET A 116 -3.34 4.68 14.21
CA MET A 116 -4.73 5.02 14.49
C MET A 116 -5.63 4.98 13.25
N LEU A 117 -5.07 4.74 12.05
CA LEU A 117 -5.79 4.77 10.79
C LEU A 117 -7.08 3.92 10.79
N PRO A 118 -7.11 2.70 11.35
CA PRO A 118 -8.32 1.90 11.34
C PRO A 118 -9.51 2.58 12.02
N GLY A 119 -9.27 3.32 13.11
CA GLY A 119 -10.32 4.04 13.84
C GLY A 119 -10.57 5.48 13.41
N HIS A 120 -9.87 5.98 12.37
CA HIS A 120 -9.96 7.38 11.97
C HIS A 120 -11.38 7.92 11.66
N PRO A 121 -12.37 7.12 11.20
CA PRO A 121 -13.71 7.64 10.92
C PRO A 121 -14.44 8.12 12.19
N THR A 122 -14.11 7.55 13.35
CA THR A 122 -14.71 7.88 14.65
C THR A 122 -13.74 8.57 15.60
N THR A 123 -12.44 8.36 15.41
CA THR A 123 -11.35 8.90 16.22
C THR A 123 -10.39 9.67 15.32
N PRO A 124 -10.63 10.97 15.06
CA PRO A 124 -9.84 11.73 14.10
C PRO A 124 -8.35 11.66 14.38
N ILE A 125 -7.56 11.39 13.34
CA ILE A 125 -6.11 11.57 13.36
C ILE A 125 -5.84 13.06 13.17
N VAL A 126 -5.00 13.62 14.04
CA VAL A 126 -4.50 14.99 13.89
C VAL A 126 -3.04 14.90 13.45
N LEU A 127 -2.74 15.55 12.34
CA LEU A 127 -1.41 15.65 11.74
C LEU A 127 -0.87 17.07 11.93
N ASP A 128 0.45 17.21 12.10
CA ASP A 128 1.09 18.53 12.04
C ASP A 128 1.10 19.07 10.60
N ALA A 129 1.40 20.36 10.43
CA ALA A 129 1.18 21.09 9.16
C ALA A 129 1.92 20.49 7.93
N SER A 130 3.07 19.86 8.17
CA SER A 130 3.90 19.21 7.16
C SER A 130 3.77 17.69 7.14
N ASP A 131 3.08 17.10 8.11
CA ASP A 131 2.92 15.66 8.19
C ASP A 131 1.88 15.19 7.17
N PHE A 132 2.04 13.97 6.70
CA PHE A 132 1.17 13.33 5.74
C PHE A 132 0.81 11.90 6.12
N LEU A 133 -0.36 11.46 5.67
CA LEU A 133 -0.79 10.07 5.72
C LEU A 133 -1.55 9.78 4.43
N GLU A 134 -0.90 9.04 3.55
CA GLU A 134 -1.35 8.88 2.17
C GLU A 134 -1.31 7.43 1.73
N ARG A 135 -2.17 7.10 0.77
CA ARG A 135 -2.29 5.78 0.17
C ARG A 135 -1.81 5.82 -1.26
N PHE A 136 -1.24 4.73 -1.77
CA PHE A 136 -0.95 4.64 -3.19
C PHE A 136 -2.23 4.66 -4.05
N PRO A 137 -2.19 5.29 -5.24
CA PRO A 137 -3.35 5.43 -6.10
C PRO A 137 -3.83 4.09 -6.68
N ALA A 138 -5.08 4.04 -7.13
CA ALA A 138 -5.62 2.84 -7.77
C ALA A 138 -4.79 2.42 -9.00
N GLY A 139 -4.41 1.13 -9.06
CA GLY A 139 -3.56 0.58 -10.11
C GLY A 139 -2.05 0.79 -9.89
N ALA A 140 -1.65 1.40 -8.77
CA ALA A 140 -0.25 1.50 -8.39
C ALA A 140 0.35 0.09 -8.18
N SER A 141 1.51 -0.14 -8.79
CA SER A 141 2.27 -1.38 -8.62
C SER A 141 3.76 -1.10 -8.68
N ILE A 142 4.54 -1.99 -8.05
CA ILE A 142 6.00 -2.00 -8.13
C ILE A 142 6.48 -3.31 -8.75
N PRO A 143 7.24 -3.29 -9.86
CA PRO A 143 7.74 -4.52 -10.50
C PRO A 143 8.65 -5.33 -9.57
N ALA A 144 8.76 -6.63 -9.83
CA ALA A 144 9.72 -7.51 -9.14
C ALA A 144 11.16 -6.96 -9.28
N GLY A 145 11.87 -6.79 -8.16
CA GLY A 145 13.21 -6.21 -8.16
C GLY A 145 13.28 -4.75 -8.63
N GLY A 146 12.14 -4.07 -8.77
CA GLY A 146 12.05 -2.67 -9.17
C GLY A 146 12.08 -1.71 -7.99
N VAL A 147 12.20 -0.42 -8.31
CA VAL A 147 12.03 0.69 -7.37
C VAL A 147 10.97 1.66 -7.87
N ILE A 148 10.38 2.40 -6.94
CA ILE A 148 9.56 3.58 -7.21
C ILE A 148 10.02 4.74 -6.34
N THR A 149 9.77 5.96 -6.78
CA THR A 149 10.10 7.19 -6.05
C THR A 149 8.83 7.98 -5.74
N ILE A 150 8.75 8.48 -4.52
CA ILE A 150 7.67 9.33 -4.01
C ILE A 150 8.31 10.66 -3.64
N ALA A 151 8.00 11.73 -4.37
CA ALA A 151 8.55 13.06 -4.12
C ALA A 151 7.59 13.94 -3.33
N MET A 152 8.13 14.72 -2.39
CA MET A 152 7.32 15.69 -1.63
C MET A 152 6.98 16.92 -2.47
N ASN A 153 7.90 17.31 -3.36
CA ASN A 153 7.66 18.29 -4.41
C ASN A 153 8.17 17.76 -5.75
N GLY A 154 7.26 17.35 -6.64
CA GLY A 154 7.60 16.77 -7.94
C GLY A 154 8.46 17.69 -8.81
N PRO A 155 8.11 18.99 -9.00
CA PRO A 155 8.94 19.90 -9.79
C PRO A 155 10.37 20.09 -9.26
N GLY A 156 10.55 20.15 -7.95
CA GLY A 156 11.84 20.23 -7.27
C GLY A 156 12.67 18.98 -7.50
N PHE A 157 12.05 17.80 -7.36
CA PHE A 157 12.66 16.52 -7.71
C PHE A 157 13.09 16.47 -9.19
N THR A 158 12.19 16.78 -10.13
CA THR A 158 12.51 16.75 -11.57
C THR A 158 13.63 17.73 -11.92
N THR A 159 13.63 18.92 -11.31
CA THR A 159 14.69 19.91 -11.50
C THR A 159 16.04 19.35 -11.05
N ARG A 160 16.08 18.61 -9.94
CA ARG A 160 17.32 18.09 -9.36
C ARG A 160 17.84 16.86 -10.10
N TYR A 161 16.97 15.92 -10.44
CA TYR A 161 17.36 14.60 -10.94
C TYR A 161 17.17 14.44 -12.44
N ALA A 162 16.60 15.44 -13.13
CA ALA A 162 16.29 15.42 -14.56
C ALA A 162 15.43 14.21 -14.97
N ALA A 163 14.60 13.73 -14.04
CA ALA A 163 13.65 12.64 -14.21
C ALA A 163 12.43 12.92 -13.34
N ASP A 164 11.25 12.50 -13.80
CA ASP A 164 10.03 12.62 -13.00
C ASP A 164 10.00 11.55 -11.91
N PRO A 165 9.48 11.86 -10.71
CA PRO A 165 9.23 10.82 -9.71
C PRO A 165 8.09 9.91 -10.17
N THR A 166 7.97 8.72 -9.57
CA THR A 166 6.86 7.81 -9.89
C THR A 166 5.55 8.35 -9.33
N TYR A 167 5.58 8.77 -8.06
CA TYR A 167 4.46 9.37 -7.35
C TYR A 167 4.86 10.68 -6.67
N SER A 168 3.87 11.51 -6.31
CA SER A 168 4.11 12.69 -5.46
C SER A 168 2.94 12.92 -4.51
N THR A 169 3.27 13.48 -3.33
CA THR A 169 2.33 13.77 -2.24
C THR A 169 1.66 15.15 -2.40
N ASP A 170 2.31 16.12 -3.05
CA ASP A 170 1.78 17.49 -3.22
C ASP A 170 1.70 17.90 -4.70
N GLU A 171 2.85 18.16 -5.32
CA GLU A 171 2.94 18.73 -6.67
C GLU A 171 3.39 17.71 -7.71
N LEU A 172 2.60 17.54 -8.78
CA LEU A 172 2.95 16.66 -9.90
C LEU A 172 3.95 17.31 -10.86
N ALA A 173 4.91 16.51 -11.32
CA ALA A 173 5.77 16.86 -12.46
C ALA A 173 5.62 15.84 -13.61
N GLY A 174 5.51 16.32 -14.85
CA GLY A 174 5.51 15.47 -16.05
C GLY A 174 4.58 14.25 -15.97
N THR A 175 5.12 13.04 -15.92
CA THR A 175 4.34 11.77 -15.87
C THR A 175 4.01 11.27 -14.45
N THR A 176 4.32 12.05 -13.42
CA THR A 176 4.07 11.70 -12.01
C THR A 176 2.58 11.46 -11.75
N VAL A 177 2.27 10.50 -10.90
CA VAL A 177 0.90 10.24 -10.41
C VAL A 177 0.75 10.71 -8.96
N ALA A 178 -0.37 11.33 -8.61
CA ALA A 178 -0.62 11.76 -7.24
C ALA A 178 -0.85 10.56 -6.31
N MET A 179 -0.31 10.64 -5.10
CA MET A 179 -0.76 9.82 -3.98
C MET A 179 -2.18 10.22 -3.57
N GLU A 180 -2.89 9.32 -2.91
CA GLU A 180 -4.23 9.57 -2.39
C GLU A 180 -4.15 10.00 -0.92
N THR A 181 -4.40 11.27 -0.64
CA THR A 181 -4.47 11.78 0.74
C THR A 181 -5.57 11.05 1.52
N THR A 182 -5.18 10.37 2.61
CA THR A 182 -6.11 9.60 3.46
C THR A 182 -6.58 10.44 4.64
N VAL A 183 -5.66 11.17 5.26
CA VAL A 183 -5.96 12.17 6.29
C VAL A 183 -5.27 13.47 5.89
N MET A 184 -6.02 14.57 5.86
CA MET A 184 -5.44 15.88 5.60
C MET A 184 -4.87 16.47 6.90
N SER A 185 -3.68 17.07 6.82
CA SER A 185 -3.23 18.01 7.83
C SER A 185 -4.20 19.18 7.95
N GLY A 186 -4.25 19.83 9.12
CA GLY A 186 -5.28 20.80 9.53
C GLY A 186 -5.40 22.12 8.72
N GLY A 187 -5.00 22.15 7.45
CA GLY A 187 -5.09 23.30 6.54
C GLY A 187 -5.49 22.92 5.11
N ALA A 188 -5.96 23.90 4.33
CA ALA A 188 -6.45 23.72 2.96
C ALA A 188 -5.33 23.51 1.90
N ASN A 189 -4.06 23.68 2.30
CA ASN A 189 -2.87 23.43 1.46
C ASN A 189 -1.91 22.56 2.29
N PRO A 190 -1.93 21.23 2.14
CA PRO A 190 -0.89 20.39 2.70
C PRO A 190 0.45 20.77 2.05
N ASN A 191 1.52 20.83 2.84
CA ASN A 191 2.90 20.97 2.35
C ASN A 191 3.69 19.80 2.96
N PRO A 192 3.44 18.57 2.49
CA PRO A 192 4.10 17.38 2.99
C PRO A 192 5.62 17.54 2.87
N GLY A 193 6.35 17.17 3.90
CA GLY A 193 7.81 17.33 3.90
C GLY A 193 8.44 16.60 5.07
N ILE A 194 9.65 16.07 4.86
CA ILE A 194 10.36 15.27 5.86
C ILE A 194 11.40 16.17 6.51
N THR A 195 11.29 16.38 7.80
CA THR A 195 12.09 17.38 8.51
C THR A 195 13.59 17.06 8.51
N ASN A 196 14.42 18.05 8.13
CA ASN A 196 15.89 17.96 8.13
C ASN A 196 16.49 17.52 9.49
N GLY A 197 15.77 17.83 10.58
CA GLY A 197 16.13 17.53 11.96
C GLY A 197 15.94 16.06 12.37
N GLY A 198 15.52 15.20 11.44
CA GLY A 198 15.17 13.81 11.72
C GLY A 198 13.65 13.65 11.80
N GLU A 199 13.13 12.72 11.02
CA GLU A 199 11.71 12.38 10.99
C GLU A 199 11.50 10.93 10.59
N VAL A 200 10.51 10.27 11.18
CA VAL A 200 10.17 8.91 10.79
C VAL A 200 9.52 8.92 9.40
N VAL A 201 9.82 7.90 8.62
CA VAL A 201 9.14 7.57 7.37
C VAL A 201 8.65 6.15 7.54
N ILE A 202 7.36 5.97 7.36
CA ILE A 202 6.63 4.75 7.70
C ILE A 202 5.95 4.26 6.43
N LEU A 203 6.37 3.10 5.96
CA LEU A 203 5.63 2.31 4.97
C LEU A 203 4.82 1.27 5.74
N PHE A 204 3.50 1.23 5.52
CA PHE A 204 2.63 0.30 6.21
C PHE A 204 1.52 -0.22 5.32
N TYR A 205 0.93 -1.35 5.70
CA TYR A 205 -0.17 -2.00 5.01
C TYR A 205 -1.44 -1.93 5.85
N TRP A 206 -2.56 -1.64 5.20
CA TRP A 206 -3.88 -1.77 5.78
C TRP A 206 -4.91 -2.19 4.73
N ASP A 207 -5.69 -3.22 5.02
CA ASP A 207 -6.69 -3.78 4.11
C ASP A 207 -7.99 -2.96 4.04
N GLY A 208 -8.11 -1.89 4.84
CA GLY A 208 -9.31 -1.06 4.94
C GLY A 208 -10.41 -1.64 5.83
N ALA A 209 -10.17 -2.77 6.51
CA ALA A 209 -11.16 -3.48 7.30
C ALA A 209 -10.66 -3.87 8.70
N SER A 210 -9.42 -4.35 8.80
CA SER A 210 -8.83 -4.84 10.04
C SER A 210 -8.62 -3.73 11.08
N ASP A 211 -8.68 -4.07 12.36
CA ASP A 211 -8.34 -3.19 13.49
C ASP A 211 -6.88 -2.72 13.52
N ARG A 212 -6.00 -3.41 12.77
CA ARG A 212 -4.56 -3.20 12.82
C ARG A 212 -4.00 -2.90 11.45
N VAL A 213 -3.10 -1.94 11.42
CA VAL A 213 -2.12 -1.80 10.35
C VAL A 213 -0.95 -2.76 10.59
N GLN A 214 -0.28 -3.18 9.53
CA GLN A 214 0.97 -3.93 9.61
C GLN A 214 2.13 -3.06 9.14
N ASP A 215 3.20 -3.04 9.92
CA ASP A 215 4.41 -2.30 9.57
C ASP A 215 5.11 -3.03 8.41
N VAL A 216 5.47 -2.29 7.36
CA VAL A 216 6.15 -2.85 6.18
C VAL A 216 7.63 -2.53 6.24
N ASP A 217 7.95 -1.27 6.54
CA ASP A 217 9.31 -0.77 6.84
C ASP A 217 9.17 0.59 7.56
N ILE A 218 10.08 0.90 8.49
CA ILE A 218 10.10 2.16 9.23
C ILE A 218 11.55 2.65 9.36
N VAL A 219 11.80 3.89 8.94
CA VAL A 219 13.12 4.53 9.10
C VAL A 219 13.00 5.89 9.77
N LEU A 220 13.89 6.21 10.69
CA LEU A 220 14.14 7.57 11.16
C LEU A 220 15.14 8.25 10.23
N ALA A 221 14.62 9.00 9.26
CA ALA A 221 15.39 9.73 8.26
C ALA A 221 15.99 11.00 8.86
N GLY A 222 17.23 10.91 9.34
CA GLY A 222 18.00 12.03 9.87
C GLY A 222 18.55 11.79 11.26
N PRO A 223 19.17 12.82 11.87
CA PRO A 223 19.70 12.72 13.22
C PRO A 223 18.57 12.55 14.25
N ALA A 224 18.89 12.53 15.54
CA ALA A 224 17.87 12.39 16.58
C ALA A 224 16.83 13.53 16.51
N ALA A 225 15.63 13.19 16.06
CA ALA A 225 14.48 14.09 15.97
C ALA A 225 14.25 14.81 17.31
N THR A 226 14.29 16.14 17.26
CA THR A 226 14.14 16.97 18.48
C THR A 226 12.67 17.06 18.93
N SER A 227 11.75 17.10 17.97
CA SER A 227 10.31 17.05 18.21
C SER A 227 9.84 15.63 18.49
N ALA A 228 8.86 15.49 19.40
CA ALA A 228 8.19 14.22 19.64
C ALA A 228 7.16 13.87 18.54
N ALA A 229 6.74 14.86 17.74
CA ALA A 229 5.86 14.63 16.60
C ALA A 229 6.57 13.90 15.45
N ASN A 230 7.90 14.00 15.36
CA ASN A 230 8.68 13.47 14.24
C ASN A 230 9.34 12.12 14.56
N ARG A 231 9.00 11.48 15.69
CA ARG A 231 9.59 10.18 16.08
C ARG A 231 8.62 9.28 16.79
N LEU A 232 8.88 7.97 16.68
CA LEU A 232 8.22 6.99 17.54
C LEU A 232 8.57 7.27 19.03
N PRO A 233 7.67 6.91 19.97
CA PRO A 233 7.98 6.97 21.40
C PRO A 233 9.21 6.13 21.76
N ALA A 234 9.80 6.39 22.92
CA ALA A 234 10.94 5.60 23.40
C ALA A 234 10.51 4.20 23.89
N ALA A 235 11.43 3.24 23.83
CA ALA A 235 11.29 1.90 24.40
C ALA A 235 10.70 1.91 25.82
N GLY A 236 9.74 1.01 26.06
CA GLY A 236 9.04 0.87 27.33
C GLY A 236 7.87 1.84 27.55
N MET A 237 7.58 2.73 26.58
CA MET A 237 6.33 3.51 26.56
C MET A 237 5.16 2.65 26.08
N ASN A 238 3.96 2.90 26.61
CA ASN A 238 2.73 2.34 26.06
C ASN A 238 2.42 3.04 24.74
N TYR A 239 2.71 2.37 23.63
CA TYR A 239 2.44 2.85 22.28
C TYR A 239 1.61 1.79 21.55
N ARG A 240 0.70 2.22 20.67
CA ARG A 240 -0.23 1.36 19.91
C ARG A 240 -0.99 0.36 20.76
N MET A 241 -1.83 0.84 21.68
CA MET A 241 -2.54 -0.09 22.57
C MET A 241 -3.55 -0.96 21.83
N ALA A 242 -4.57 -0.34 21.24
CA ALA A 242 -5.56 -0.96 20.37
C ALA A 242 -6.38 0.17 19.71
N VAL A 243 -6.89 -0.06 18.51
CA VAL A 243 -7.89 0.81 17.89
C VAL A 243 -8.94 -0.08 17.26
N ASP A 244 -10.20 0.34 17.35
CA ASP A 244 -11.32 -0.36 16.72
C ASP A 244 -11.39 0.06 15.25
N GLY A 245 -11.30 -0.91 14.36
CA GLY A 245 -11.38 -0.72 12.92
C GLY A 245 -12.82 -0.69 12.41
N PRO A 246 -13.02 -0.59 11.09
CA PRO A 246 -14.35 -0.58 10.47
C PRO A 246 -14.91 -2.00 10.27
N ASP A 247 -14.54 -2.96 11.11
CA ASP A 247 -15.05 -4.33 11.02
C ASP A 247 -16.49 -4.44 11.59
N ALA A 248 -17.02 -5.67 11.67
CA ALA A 248 -18.42 -5.88 11.99
C ALA A 248 -18.76 -5.70 13.48
N ASP A 249 -17.76 -5.70 14.36
CA ASP A 249 -17.98 -5.55 15.79
C ASP A 249 -17.47 -4.20 16.31
N ALA A 250 -17.19 -4.11 17.60
CA ALA A 250 -16.76 -2.87 18.25
C ALA A 250 -15.65 -3.16 19.26
N VAL A 251 -14.89 -4.23 19.00
CA VAL A 251 -13.90 -4.82 19.88
C VAL A 251 -12.52 -4.69 19.23
N ALA A 252 -11.85 -3.59 19.58
CA ALA A 252 -10.49 -3.34 19.15
C ALA A 252 -9.51 -4.50 19.43
N THR A 253 -8.75 -4.88 18.41
CA THR A 253 -7.61 -5.81 18.50
C THR A 253 -6.34 -5.08 18.92
N ALA A 254 -5.64 -5.62 19.93
CA ALA A 254 -4.37 -5.06 20.38
C ALA A 254 -3.23 -5.32 19.37
N TYR A 255 -2.34 -4.33 19.23
CA TYR A 255 -1.11 -4.47 18.45
C TYR A 255 -0.13 -5.42 19.15
N ALA A 256 0.72 -6.07 18.34
CA ALA A 256 1.88 -6.77 18.88
C ALA A 256 2.85 -5.76 19.50
N PRO A 257 3.60 -6.15 20.55
CA PRO A 257 4.54 -5.24 21.19
C PRO A 257 5.76 -5.00 20.30
N ASP A 258 6.04 -3.73 20.03
CA ASP A 258 7.23 -3.28 19.33
C ASP A 258 8.31 -2.82 20.32
N ALA A 259 9.59 -2.97 19.97
CA ALA A 259 10.72 -2.64 20.84
C ALA A 259 10.90 -1.12 21.01
N LEU A 260 10.60 -0.34 19.97
CA LEU A 260 10.73 1.12 19.90
C LEU A 260 12.16 1.60 20.21
N THR A 261 13.12 0.96 19.54
CA THR A 261 14.56 1.21 19.71
C THR A 261 15.23 1.80 18.47
N LEU A 262 14.44 2.27 17.51
CA LEU A 262 14.90 2.80 16.24
C LEU A 262 15.99 3.87 16.43
N GLN A 263 17.11 3.68 15.75
CA GLN A 263 18.28 4.54 15.88
C GLN A 263 18.21 5.72 14.91
N PRO A 264 18.72 6.91 15.27
CA PRO A 264 18.89 7.98 14.29
C PRO A 264 20.00 7.65 13.29
N MET A 265 19.97 8.34 12.14
CA MET A 265 21.10 8.37 11.22
C MET A 265 22.31 9.05 11.87
N ALA A 266 23.51 8.70 11.38
CA ALA A 266 24.77 9.17 11.94
C ALA A 266 24.97 10.70 11.86
N ALA A 267 24.38 11.35 10.84
CA ALA A 267 24.50 12.78 10.60
C ALA A 267 23.25 13.30 9.87
N ALA A 268 23.07 14.62 9.87
CA ALA A 268 22.08 15.29 9.01
C ALA A 268 22.62 15.48 7.59
N LEU A 269 21.73 15.39 6.59
CA LEU A 269 22.05 15.84 5.24
C LEU A 269 22.25 17.36 5.23
N VAL A 270 23.27 17.82 4.52
CA VAL A 270 23.58 19.25 4.38
C VAL A 270 23.12 19.73 3.02
N ASP A 271 22.22 20.70 2.99
CA ASP A 271 21.61 21.23 1.75
C ASP A 271 22.65 21.92 0.84
N ALA A 272 23.61 22.63 1.45
CA ALA A 272 24.70 23.27 0.73
C ALA A 272 25.76 22.30 0.16
N ASP A 273 25.60 20.99 0.38
CA ASP A 273 26.49 19.99 -0.22
C ASP A 273 26.22 19.88 -1.73
N PRO A 274 27.21 20.17 -2.59
CA PRO A 274 27.04 20.10 -4.04
C PRO A 274 26.72 18.68 -4.55
N LEU A 275 26.88 17.65 -3.73
CA LEU A 275 26.48 16.28 -4.06
C LEU A 275 24.97 16.07 -3.94
N PHE A 276 24.29 16.84 -3.08
CA PHE A 276 22.90 16.61 -2.67
C PHE A 276 22.70 15.16 -2.21
N PRO A 277 23.24 14.81 -1.04
CA PRO A 277 23.28 13.43 -0.60
C PRO A 277 21.92 12.87 -0.19
N SER A 278 21.82 11.56 -0.07
CA SER A 278 20.64 10.88 0.49
C SER A 278 21.12 9.78 1.41
N TYR A 279 20.28 9.39 2.38
CA TYR A 279 20.50 8.16 3.13
C TYR A 279 20.15 6.99 2.24
N LYS A 280 21.04 6.01 2.12
CA LYS A 280 20.82 4.80 1.32
C LYS A 280 20.92 3.56 2.19
N ARG A 281 19.99 2.64 1.99
CA ARG A 281 20.01 1.35 2.66
C ARG A 281 21.13 0.48 2.07
N LEU A 282 22.00 -0.02 2.94
CA LEU A 282 23.18 -0.83 2.65
C LEU A 282 22.86 -2.33 2.61
N THR A 283 21.87 -2.80 3.35
CA THR A 283 21.47 -4.21 3.38
C THR A 283 20.00 -4.31 3.73
N ARG A 284 19.37 -5.43 3.37
CA ARG A 284 18.03 -5.76 3.87
C ARG A 284 18.08 -6.07 5.36
N ASP A 285 16.95 -5.93 6.03
CA ASP A 285 16.81 -6.34 7.42
C ASP A 285 16.98 -7.84 7.60
N GLY A 286 17.52 -8.20 8.75
CA GLY A 286 17.74 -9.59 9.12
C GLY A 286 18.03 -9.70 10.61
N ALA A 287 18.16 -10.94 11.09
CA ALA A 287 18.27 -11.24 12.53
C ALA A 287 19.43 -10.56 13.29
N ALA A 288 20.40 -9.98 12.59
CA ALA A 288 21.49 -9.20 13.20
C ALA A 288 21.14 -7.72 13.38
N SER A 289 20.28 -7.16 12.54
CA SER A 289 19.92 -5.74 12.52
C SER A 289 18.50 -5.47 13.00
N GLU A 290 17.63 -6.47 13.10
CA GLU A 290 16.24 -6.31 13.49
C GLU A 290 15.71 -7.57 14.20
N VAL A 291 14.76 -7.38 15.11
CA VAL A 291 13.96 -8.46 15.70
C VAL A 291 12.94 -8.95 14.67
N GLN A 292 13.10 -10.19 14.23
CA GLN A 292 12.35 -10.77 13.09
C GLN A 292 11.02 -11.44 13.49
N THR A 293 10.68 -11.47 14.78
CA THR A 293 9.48 -12.18 15.27
C THR A 293 8.88 -11.50 16.50
N GLY A 294 7.56 -11.51 16.59
CA GLY A 294 6.81 -11.04 17.76
C GLY A 294 6.42 -9.56 17.71
N GLY A 295 6.82 -8.82 16.67
CA GLY A 295 6.39 -7.44 16.40
C GLY A 295 5.17 -7.37 15.49
N ASN A 296 4.75 -6.15 15.16
CA ASN A 296 3.56 -5.86 14.36
C ASN A 296 3.80 -5.81 12.84
N GLY A 297 5.04 -6.05 12.40
CA GLY A 297 5.42 -6.04 10.99
C GLY A 297 4.94 -7.26 10.21
N ILE A 298 5.16 -7.23 8.89
CA ILE A 298 4.89 -8.37 8.00
C ILE A 298 5.66 -9.60 8.52
N ALA A 299 5.00 -10.75 8.56
CA ALA A 299 5.53 -12.01 9.11
C ALA A 299 5.97 -11.95 10.59
N GLY A 300 5.65 -10.87 11.32
CA GLY A 300 5.96 -10.69 12.73
C GLY A 300 7.27 -9.95 13.01
N ASN A 301 7.88 -9.31 12.00
CA ASN A 301 9.01 -8.42 12.20
C ASN A 301 8.67 -7.26 13.16
N ASP A 302 9.70 -6.69 13.77
CA ASP A 302 9.59 -5.47 14.56
C ASP A 302 10.46 -4.39 13.89
N GLU A 303 9.86 -3.72 12.91
CA GLU A 303 10.46 -2.65 12.11
C GLU A 303 10.96 -1.47 13.00
N THR A 304 10.48 -1.37 14.24
CA THR A 304 10.94 -0.33 15.19
C THR A 304 12.24 -0.69 15.89
N SER A 305 12.78 -1.89 15.64
CA SER A 305 13.98 -2.42 16.27
C SER A 305 15.23 -2.32 15.41
N GLU A 306 15.08 -1.83 14.17
CA GLU A 306 16.16 -1.73 13.19
C GLU A 306 17.38 -0.97 13.76
N GLN A 307 18.55 -1.58 13.62
CA GLN A 307 19.85 -0.98 13.90
C GLN A 307 20.32 -0.16 12.69
N GLN A 308 19.70 1.00 12.47
CA GLN A 308 19.91 1.83 11.29
C GLN A 308 21.39 2.14 10.99
N LEU A 309 22.24 2.27 12.01
CA LEU A 309 23.67 2.52 11.81
C LEU A 309 24.43 1.35 11.18
N MET A 310 23.80 0.17 11.06
CA MET A 310 24.33 -0.99 10.36
C MET A 310 23.72 -1.17 8.97
N THR A 311 22.45 -0.79 8.81
CA THR A 311 21.65 -1.04 7.61
C THR A 311 21.58 0.16 6.68
N TRP A 312 21.95 1.36 7.11
CA TRP A 312 21.96 2.58 6.32
C TRP A 312 23.34 3.24 6.25
N ASP A 313 23.59 3.95 5.15
CA ASP A 313 24.78 4.77 5.00
C ASP A 313 24.68 6.09 5.79
N GLY A 314 25.79 6.81 5.86
CA GLY A 314 25.86 8.09 6.58
C GLY A 314 25.29 9.30 5.82
N GLY A 315 24.64 9.11 4.67
CA GLY A 315 24.14 10.23 3.87
C GLY A 315 25.25 11.08 3.27
N THR A 316 26.29 10.46 2.69
CA THR A 316 27.48 11.17 2.16
C THR A 316 27.64 11.05 0.64
N THR A 317 26.75 10.31 -0.02
CA THR A 317 26.79 10.08 -1.47
C THR A 317 25.59 10.72 -2.14
N ALA A 318 25.78 11.25 -3.36
CA ALA A 318 24.71 11.89 -4.14
C ALA A 318 23.49 10.98 -4.27
N GLY A 319 22.29 11.57 -4.26
CA GLY A 319 21.05 10.81 -4.46
C GLY A 319 21.01 10.06 -5.79
N THR A 320 20.48 8.84 -5.77
CA THR A 320 20.37 7.93 -6.91
C THR A 320 18.94 7.43 -7.13
N PRO A 321 17.93 8.31 -7.14
CA PRO A 321 16.55 7.86 -7.26
C PRO A 321 16.30 7.11 -8.58
N GLY A 322 15.50 6.05 -8.50
CA GLY A 322 15.19 5.15 -9.61
C GLY A 322 16.26 4.08 -9.85
N ALA A 323 17.31 4.01 -9.02
CA ALA A 323 18.36 3.00 -9.15
C ALA A 323 18.33 2.03 -7.97
N VAL A 324 18.11 0.74 -8.27
CA VAL A 324 18.17 -0.32 -7.25
C VAL A 324 19.57 -0.36 -6.62
N PRO A 325 19.71 -0.19 -5.30
CA PRO A 325 21.01 -0.35 -4.65
C PRO A 325 21.56 -1.75 -4.91
N THR A 326 22.80 -1.84 -5.40
CA THR A 326 23.43 -3.12 -5.76
C THR A 326 23.58 -4.07 -4.58
N THR A 327 23.60 -3.53 -3.37
CA THR A 327 23.66 -4.27 -2.12
C THR A 327 22.32 -4.90 -1.73
N LEU A 328 21.19 -4.40 -2.26
CA LEU A 328 19.85 -4.93 -2.00
C LEU A 328 19.39 -5.93 -3.07
N SER A 329 20.02 -5.94 -4.25
CA SER A 329 19.62 -6.80 -5.38
C SER A 329 20.15 -8.24 -5.29
N THR A 330 21.12 -8.50 -4.41
CA THR A 330 21.57 -9.85 -4.07
C THR A 330 20.83 -10.38 -2.83
N PRO A 331 20.28 -11.61 -2.87
CA PRO A 331 19.63 -12.23 -1.71
C PRO A 331 20.60 -12.58 -0.58
#